data_AF-A0A067DGS0-F1
#
_entry.id   AF-A0A067DGS0-F1
#
_cell.length_a   1.000
_cell.length_b   1.000
_cell.length_c   1.000
_cell.angle_alpha   90.00
_cell.angle_beta   90.00
_cell.angle_gamma   90.00
#
_symmetry.space_group_name_H-M   'P 1'
#
loop_
_entity.id
_entity.type
_entity.pdbx_description
1 polymer ?
#
loop_
_entity_poly.entity_id
_entity_poly.type
_entity_poly.pdbx_seq_one_letter_code
_entity_poly.pdbx_strand_id
1 'polypeptide(L)'
;MLLNLLHVAGQNWGRVDNFRFNCCFICVDAANPVLDRYVEQRVDCMIDAGLLDEVYDIYNANADYTRGLRQAIGVREFEDFLSVYHSVDRDNKTSGPTNATLNSRNKDDKTLKDCMRAILKSSADDQLKVLLEEAIDRVKLNTRRLVRCQKRRLNRLQTLFGWDIHYVDSTESISCKSDEVWTAQVVGPAVKTIRAFLSEDERLMPNLAGMIGTSVNSTERDLWTQYVCKACGDKVLRGAYEWEQHKQGRRHRKRIYNLRKSQRFSSAGQQHQQQNTSVATEQSSMSCQVQI
;
A
#
# COMPACT_ATOMS: atom_id res chain seq x y z
N MET A 1 25.65 -20.71 13.28
CA MET A 1 24.68 -20.40 14.35
C MET A 1 23.84 -19.15 14.08
N LEU A 2 24.43 -17.99 13.75
CA LEU A 2 23.68 -16.74 13.46
C LEU A 2 22.71 -16.83 12.25
N LEU A 3 23.08 -17.57 11.20
CA LEU A 3 22.20 -17.84 10.05
C LEU A 3 20.98 -18.70 10.40
N ASN A 4 21.11 -19.64 11.35
CA ASN A 4 19.98 -20.47 11.80
C ASN A 4 19.03 -19.68 12.71
N LEU A 5 19.54 -18.75 13.54
CA LEU A 5 18.72 -17.85 14.36
C LEU A 5 17.89 -16.89 13.50
N LEU A 6 18.45 -16.35 12.41
CA LEU A 6 17.71 -15.52 11.44
C LEU A 6 16.68 -16.33 10.64
N HIS A 7 16.99 -17.59 10.30
CA HIS A 7 16.07 -18.48 9.59
C HIS A 7 14.87 -18.87 10.47
N VAL A 8 15.13 -19.19 11.75
CA VAL A 8 14.10 -19.53 12.74
C VAL A 8 13.25 -18.31 13.13
N ALA A 9 13.88 -17.13 13.30
CA ALA A 9 13.15 -15.88 13.54
C ALA A 9 12.25 -15.49 12.35
N GLY A 10 12.67 -15.81 11.12
CA GLY A 10 11.86 -15.66 9.92
C GLY A 10 10.67 -16.61 9.89
N GLN A 11 10.84 -17.89 10.23
CA GLN A 11 9.78 -18.91 10.21
C GLN A 11 8.67 -18.67 11.25
N ASN A 12 9.00 -17.99 12.35
CA ASN A 12 8.13 -17.78 13.50
C ASN A 12 7.48 -16.40 13.56
N TRP A 13 7.88 -15.47 12.66
CA TRP A 13 7.43 -14.10 12.72
C TRP A 13 5.92 -13.97 12.47
N GLY A 14 5.22 -13.46 13.49
CA GLY A 14 3.79 -13.24 13.44
C GLY A 14 2.93 -14.48 13.70
N ARG A 15 3.45 -15.67 14.02
CA ARG A 15 2.60 -16.79 14.47
C ARG A 15 2.07 -16.54 15.89
N VAL A 16 0.87 -17.05 16.18
CA VAL A 16 0.22 -16.93 17.51
C VAL A 16 1.09 -17.49 18.64
N ASP A 17 1.83 -18.57 18.36
CA ASP A 17 2.72 -19.22 19.33
C ASP A 17 3.91 -18.35 19.78
N ASN A 18 4.11 -17.16 19.18
CA ASN A 18 5.23 -16.26 19.44
C ASN A 18 4.80 -14.89 19.98
N PHE A 19 3.57 -14.76 20.50
CA PHE A 19 3.15 -13.50 21.12
C PHE A 19 3.87 -13.26 22.45
N ARG A 20 4.31 -12.01 22.67
CA ARG A 20 4.94 -11.60 23.94
C ARG A 20 3.95 -11.53 25.11
N PHE A 21 2.67 -11.43 24.80
CA PHE A 21 1.58 -11.26 25.75
C PHE A 21 0.41 -12.16 25.36
N ASN A 22 -0.43 -12.50 26.34
CA ASN A 22 -1.74 -13.06 26.07
C ASN A 22 -2.62 -11.93 25.50
N CYS A 23 -2.95 -12.00 24.21
CA CYS A 23 -3.62 -10.92 23.48
C CYS A 23 -5.02 -11.33 23.05
N CYS A 24 -6.01 -10.48 23.31
CA CYS A 24 -7.33 -10.55 22.71
C CYS A 24 -7.43 -9.54 21.56
N PHE A 25 -7.64 -10.03 20.32
CA PHE A 25 -7.79 -9.16 19.15
C PHE A 25 -9.26 -8.98 18.80
N ILE A 26 -9.74 -7.74 18.85
CA ILE A 26 -11.08 -7.38 18.42
C ILE A 26 -10.96 -6.50 17.18
N CYS A 27 -11.62 -6.91 16.10
CA CYS A 27 -11.68 -6.16 14.86
C CYS A 27 -13.09 -5.67 14.61
N VAL A 28 -13.30 -4.35 14.72
CA VAL A 28 -14.55 -3.74 14.27
C VAL A 28 -14.53 -3.68 12.75
N ASP A 29 -15.45 -4.40 12.12
CA ASP A 29 -15.55 -4.51 10.66
C ASP A 29 -16.91 -4.04 10.16
N ALA A 30 -16.99 -3.69 8.88
CA ALA A 30 -18.24 -3.37 8.21
C ALA A 30 -18.20 -3.76 6.73
N ALA A 31 -19.38 -3.89 6.13
CA ALA A 31 -19.51 -4.18 4.71
C ALA A 31 -18.83 -3.10 3.85
N ASN A 32 -18.12 -3.53 2.79
CA ASN A 32 -17.37 -2.61 1.92
C ASN A 32 -18.24 -1.48 1.32
N PRO A 33 -19.49 -1.70 0.88
CA PRO A 33 -20.34 -0.62 0.35
C PRO A 33 -20.63 0.46 1.40
N VAL A 34 -20.82 0.07 2.65
CA VAL A 34 -21.06 1.01 3.77
C VAL A 34 -19.80 1.80 4.08
N LEU A 35 -18.64 1.13 4.15
CA LEU A 35 -17.35 1.78 4.36
C LEU A 35 -17.01 2.75 3.20
N ASP A 36 -17.30 2.38 1.96
CA ASP A 36 -17.04 3.24 0.80
C ASP A 36 -17.84 4.54 0.91
N ARG A 37 -19.14 4.46 1.23
CA ARG A 37 -19.99 5.64 1.44
C ARG A 37 -19.53 6.46 2.65
N TYR A 38 -19.15 5.80 3.74
CA TYR A 38 -18.66 6.47 4.94
C TYR A 38 -17.35 7.23 4.67
N VAL A 39 -16.41 6.62 3.94
CA VAL A 39 -15.15 7.25 3.55
C VAL A 39 -15.38 8.50 2.70
N GLU A 40 -16.27 8.42 1.71
CA GLU A 40 -16.67 9.57 0.89
C GLU A 40 -17.12 10.75 1.77
N GLN A 41 -18.13 10.50 2.61
CA GLN A 41 -18.70 11.53 3.50
C GLN A 41 -17.67 12.06 4.50
N ARG A 42 -16.81 11.19 5.03
CA ARG A 42 -15.79 11.58 6.01
C ARG A 42 -14.76 12.50 5.37
N VAL A 43 -14.33 12.24 4.13
CA VAL A 43 -13.40 13.13 3.43
C VAL A 43 -14.06 14.49 3.17
N ASP A 44 -15.32 14.52 2.75
CA ASP A 44 -16.04 15.79 2.58
C ASP A 44 -16.08 16.59 3.90
N CYS A 45 -16.40 15.92 5.02
CA CYS A 45 -16.37 16.53 6.35
C CYS A 45 -14.95 16.99 6.75
N MET A 46 -13.90 16.27 6.37
CA MET A 46 -12.51 16.66 6.64
C MET A 46 -12.14 17.94 5.87
N ILE A 47 -12.56 18.06 4.60
CA ILE A 47 -12.36 19.29 3.81
C ILE A 47 -13.09 20.45 4.48
N ASP A 48 -14.36 20.26 4.85
CA ASP A 48 -15.15 21.28 5.55
C ASP A 48 -14.58 21.65 6.93
N ALA A 49 -13.86 20.74 7.57
CA ALA A 49 -13.19 20.98 8.85
C ALA A 49 -11.87 21.74 8.72
N GLY A 50 -11.27 21.83 7.53
CA GLY A 50 -10.01 22.54 7.30
C GLY A 50 -8.80 21.64 6.99
N LEU A 51 -9.02 20.42 6.49
CA LEU A 51 -7.93 19.51 6.10
C LEU A 51 -6.86 20.19 5.23
N LEU A 52 -7.28 20.98 4.24
CA LEU A 52 -6.32 21.58 3.31
C LEU A 52 -5.57 22.76 3.93
N ASP A 53 -6.07 23.39 5.00
CA ASP A 53 -5.29 24.34 5.80
C ASP A 53 -4.10 23.61 6.45
N GLU A 54 -4.34 22.45 7.07
CA GLU A 54 -3.28 21.61 7.65
C GLU A 54 -2.28 21.12 6.59
N VAL A 55 -2.78 20.71 5.42
CA VAL A 55 -1.93 20.21 4.33
C VAL A 55 -1.08 21.33 3.74
N TYR A 56 -1.61 22.55 3.65
CA TYR A 56 -0.86 23.72 3.22
C TYR A 56 0.32 24.02 4.15
N ASP A 57 0.14 23.91 5.45
CA ASP A 57 1.23 24.08 6.43
C ASP A 57 2.33 23.02 6.29
N ILE A 58 2.00 21.82 5.82
CA ILE A 58 2.95 20.72 5.59
C ILE A 58 3.69 20.88 4.24
N TYR A 59 3.05 21.56 3.29
CA TYR A 59 3.48 21.63 1.90
C TYR A 59 4.86 22.26 1.74
N ASN A 60 5.70 21.59 0.96
CA ASN A 60 6.99 22.09 0.54
C ASN A 60 7.32 21.51 -0.83
N ALA A 61 7.54 22.37 -1.81
CA ALA A 61 7.82 21.99 -3.20
C ALA A 61 9.11 21.16 -3.37
N ASN A 62 10.06 21.26 -2.43
CA ASN A 62 11.37 20.59 -2.50
C ASN A 62 11.49 19.40 -1.52
N ALA A 63 10.38 18.93 -0.94
CA ALA A 63 10.40 17.86 0.04
C ALA A 63 10.27 16.45 -0.58
N ASP A 64 10.81 15.45 0.10
CA ASP A 64 10.61 14.04 -0.25
C ASP A 64 9.29 13.51 0.33
N TYR A 65 8.28 13.30 -0.53
CA TYR A 65 6.98 12.76 -0.16
C TYR A 65 6.93 11.23 -0.05
N THR A 66 8.08 10.56 -0.09
CA THR A 66 8.18 9.10 0.11
C THR A 66 8.49 8.70 1.54
N ARG A 67 8.56 9.65 2.49
CA ARG A 67 8.97 9.38 3.88
C ARG A 67 8.13 10.12 4.92
N GLY A 68 7.94 9.47 6.07
CA GLY A 68 7.35 10.09 7.27
C GLY A 68 5.94 10.63 7.06
N LEU A 69 5.62 11.74 7.71
CA LEU A 69 4.29 12.38 7.69
C LEU A 69 3.81 12.70 6.26
N ARG A 70 4.73 12.98 5.33
CA ARG A 70 4.40 13.32 3.93
C ARG A 70 3.86 12.15 3.12
N GLN A 71 3.88 10.93 3.65
CA GLN A 71 3.19 9.79 3.06
C GLN A 71 1.71 9.71 3.43
N ALA A 72 1.23 10.58 4.33
CA ALA A 72 -0.17 10.60 4.72
C ALA A 72 -1.08 10.85 3.50
N ILE A 73 -2.17 10.09 3.42
CA ILE A 73 -3.24 10.32 2.45
C ILE A 73 -3.88 11.67 2.76
N GLY A 74 -3.97 12.53 1.76
CA GLY A 74 -4.37 13.92 1.92
C GLY A 74 -3.21 14.90 1.81
N VAL A 75 -1.96 14.47 1.85
CA VAL A 75 -0.82 15.38 1.65
C VAL A 75 -0.35 15.36 0.21
N ARG A 76 -0.09 14.16 -0.33
CA ARG A 76 0.43 13.99 -1.70
C ARG A 76 -0.59 14.32 -2.76
N GLU A 77 -1.86 14.06 -2.47
CA GLU A 77 -2.94 14.22 -3.42
C GLU A 77 -3.18 15.67 -3.82
N PHE A 78 -2.87 16.62 -2.94
CA PHE A 78 -3.01 18.07 -3.17
C PHE A 78 -1.74 18.75 -3.67
N GLU A 79 -0.64 18.02 -3.88
CA GLU A 79 0.64 18.61 -4.31
C GLU A 79 0.50 19.43 -5.61
N ASP A 80 -0.17 18.86 -6.61
CA ASP A 80 -0.41 19.53 -7.90
C ASP A 80 -1.22 20.82 -7.71
N PHE A 81 -2.32 20.75 -6.96
CA PHE A 81 -3.17 21.89 -6.66
C PHE A 81 -2.39 23.00 -5.95
N LEU A 82 -1.65 22.65 -4.89
CA LEU A 82 -0.89 23.60 -4.09
C LEU A 82 0.25 24.25 -4.88
N SER A 83 0.89 23.49 -5.77
CA SER A 83 1.94 24.02 -6.64
C SER A 83 1.42 25.15 -7.54
N VAL A 84 0.24 24.97 -8.15
CA VAL A 84 -0.41 25.97 -9.01
C VAL A 84 -1.01 27.10 -8.19
N TYR A 85 -1.62 26.79 -7.04
CA TYR A 85 -2.15 27.80 -6.13
C TYR A 85 -1.08 28.81 -5.71
N HIS A 86 0.11 28.33 -5.34
CA HIS A 86 1.25 29.17 -4.96
C HIS A 86 1.85 30.00 -6.10
N SER A 87 1.76 29.54 -7.35
CA SER A 87 2.21 30.36 -8.49
C SER A 87 1.24 31.51 -8.75
N VAL A 88 -0.06 31.23 -8.75
CA VAL A 88 -1.11 32.24 -8.99
C VAL A 88 -1.14 33.30 -7.89
N ASP A 89 -0.97 32.93 -6.62
CA ASP A 89 -0.91 33.89 -5.50
C ASP A 89 0.32 34.83 -5.62
N ARG A 90 1.45 34.33 -6.13
CA ARG A 90 2.65 35.15 -6.37
C ARG A 90 2.46 36.17 -7.50
N ASP A 91 1.84 35.76 -8.60
CA ASP A 91 1.63 36.63 -9.76
C ASP A 91 0.64 37.77 -9.43
N ASN A 92 -0.39 37.49 -8.64
CA ASN A 92 -1.33 38.50 -8.15
C ASN A 92 -0.69 39.52 -7.19
N LYS A 93 0.33 39.14 -6.42
CA LYS A 93 1.06 40.06 -5.52
C LYS A 93 2.08 40.94 -6.23
N THR A 94 2.56 40.53 -7.42
CA THR A 94 3.65 41.21 -8.14
C THR A 94 3.14 42.34 -9.07
N SER A 95 1.83 42.47 -9.26
CA SER A 95 1.20 43.51 -10.09
C SER A 95 0.79 44.79 -9.33
N GLY A 96 1.09 44.90 -8.03
CA GLY A 96 0.97 46.15 -7.27
C GLY A 96 2.26 46.99 -7.34
N PRO A 97 2.19 48.33 -7.46
CA PRO A 97 3.38 49.15 -7.61
C PRO A 97 4.28 49.03 -6.39
N THR A 98 5.55 48.74 -6.65
CA THR A 98 6.66 48.79 -5.70
C THR A 98 6.62 50.08 -4.92
N ASN A 99 6.46 49.99 -3.59
CA ASN A 99 7.19 50.78 -2.59
C ASN A 99 6.78 50.40 -1.15
N ALA A 100 7.79 50.38 -0.28
CA ALA A 100 7.75 50.57 1.17
C ALA A 100 7.37 49.38 2.09
N THR A 101 8.43 48.90 2.75
CA THR A 101 8.55 48.87 4.22
C THR A 101 7.72 47.85 5.01
N LEU A 102 8.49 46.91 5.58
CA LEU A 102 8.28 46.14 6.80
C LEU A 102 7.14 46.63 7.73
N ASN A 103 6.33 45.67 8.18
CA ASN A 103 5.31 45.71 9.24
C ASN A 103 3.93 46.27 8.86
N SER A 104 3.03 45.37 8.44
CA SER A 104 1.60 45.48 8.76
C SER A 104 0.97 44.08 8.80
N ARG A 105 1.03 43.44 9.97
CA ARG A 105 0.04 42.44 10.39
C ARG A 105 -1.32 43.13 10.34
N ASN A 106 -2.31 42.50 9.71
CA ASN A 106 -3.74 42.88 9.59
C ASN A 106 -4.13 43.55 8.26
N LYS A 107 -4.40 42.73 7.24
CA LYS A 107 -5.44 42.97 6.22
C LYS A 107 -5.75 41.64 5.51
N ASP A 108 -7.00 41.20 5.69
CA ASP A 108 -7.67 40.08 5.02
C ASP A 108 -7.16 38.68 5.38
N ASP A 109 -7.41 38.22 6.61
CA ASP A 109 -7.28 36.80 6.99
C ASP A 109 -8.45 36.00 6.39
N LYS A 110 -8.55 36.02 5.06
CA LYS A 110 -9.37 35.10 4.30
C LYS A 110 -8.68 33.76 4.43
N THR A 111 -9.18 32.93 5.34
CA THR A 111 -8.63 31.60 5.56
C THR A 111 -8.53 30.86 4.23
N LEU A 112 -7.47 30.06 4.03
CA LEU A 112 -7.32 29.27 2.81
C LEU A 112 -8.60 28.47 2.53
N LYS A 113 -9.25 27.96 3.59
CA LYS A 113 -10.60 27.38 3.58
C LYS A 113 -11.66 28.22 2.87
N ASP A 114 -11.74 29.52 3.11
CA ASP A 114 -12.70 30.40 2.45
C ASP A 114 -12.37 30.59 0.97
N CYS A 115 -11.09 30.65 0.62
CA CYS A 115 -10.63 30.68 -0.77
C CYS A 115 -11.00 29.39 -1.51
N MET A 116 -10.77 28.23 -0.90
CA MET A 116 -11.17 26.93 -1.44
C MET A 116 -12.68 26.85 -1.67
N ARG A 117 -13.47 27.27 -0.68
CA ARG A 117 -14.93 27.27 -0.79
C ARG A 117 -15.40 28.16 -1.94
N ALA A 118 -14.71 29.27 -2.19
CA ALA A 118 -14.96 30.11 -3.35
C ALA A 118 -14.58 29.42 -4.67
N ILE A 119 -13.43 28.73 -4.73
CA ILE A 119 -12.97 27.96 -5.90
C ILE A 119 -13.96 26.83 -6.23
N LEU A 120 -14.40 26.05 -5.24
CA LEU A 120 -15.37 24.97 -5.45
C LEU A 120 -16.74 25.50 -5.89
N LYS A 121 -17.11 26.70 -5.46
CA LYS A 121 -18.39 27.34 -5.83
C LYS A 121 -18.31 28.15 -7.13
N SER A 122 -17.14 28.32 -7.74
CA SER A 122 -17.03 29.09 -8.98
C SER A 122 -17.73 28.34 -10.13
N SER A 123 -18.43 29.11 -10.97
CA SER A 123 -19.19 28.60 -12.11
C SER A 123 -18.32 28.32 -13.34
N ALA A 124 -17.06 28.78 -13.35
CA ALA A 124 -16.11 28.53 -14.42
C ALA A 124 -15.28 27.27 -14.09
N ASP A 125 -15.04 26.41 -15.08
CA ASP A 125 -14.08 25.32 -14.98
C ASP A 125 -12.66 25.88 -15.08
N ASP A 126 -12.26 26.58 -14.02
CA ASP A 126 -10.91 27.07 -13.84
C ASP A 126 -10.00 25.88 -13.51
N GLN A 127 -8.80 25.86 -14.10
CA GLN A 127 -7.80 24.80 -13.89
C GLN A 127 -7.60 24.43 -12.40
N LEU A 128 -7.63 25.44 -11.53
CA LEU A 128 -7.44 25.28 -10.09
C LEU A 128 -8.59 24.52 -9.42
N LYS A 129 -9.83 24.71 -9.88
CA LYS A 129 -11.00 23.98 -9.41
C LYS A 129 -10.92 22.51 -9.81
N VAL A 130 -10.56 22.24 -11.06
CA VAL A 130 -10.36 20.86 -11.57
C VAL A 130 -9.29 20.13 -10.75
N LEU A 131 -8.14 20.76 -10.52
CA LEU A 131 -7.07 20.17 -9.72
C LEU A 131 -7.49 19.91 -8.25
N LEU A 132 -8.31 20.80 -7.69
CA LEU A 132 -8.82 20.65 -6.33
C LEU A 132 -9.80 19.48 -6.21
N GLU A 133 -10.76 19.39 -7.12
CA GLU A 133 -11.73 18.29 -7.18
C GLU A 133 -11.03 16.94 -7.42
N GLU A 134 -10.08 16.89 -8.36
CA GLU A 134 -9.27 15.70 -8.60
C GLU A 134 -8.46 15.29 -7.37
N ALA A 135 -7.89 16.25 -6.63
CA ALA A 135 -7.16 15.96 -5.40
C ALA A 135 -8.08 15.34 -4.33
N ILE A 136 -9.27 15.91 -4.13
CA ILE A 136 -10.28 15.38 -3.18
C ILE A 136 -10.69 13.96 -3.58
N ASP A 137 -10.95 13.72 -4.86
CA ASP A 137 -11.30 12.40 -5.38
C ASP A 137 -10.16 11.38 -5.21
N ARG A 138 -8.91 11.81 -5.38
CA ARG A 138 -7.74 10.97 -5.09
C ARG A 138 -7.65 10.61 -3.62
N VAL A 139 -7.95 11.51 -2.69
CA VAL A 139 -7.99 11.23 -1.24
C VAL A 139 -9.04 10.19 -0.93
N LYS A 140 -10.25 10.35 -1.47
CA LYS A 140 -11.37 9.40 -1.33
C LYS A 140 -10.98 8.01 -1.85
N LEU A 141 -10.44 7.96 -3.07
CA LEU A 141 -9.99 6.73 -3.72
C LEU A 141 -8.87 6.02 -2.94
N ASN A 142 -7.84 6.76 -2.53
CA ASN A 142 -6.71 6.18 -1.80
C ASN A 142 -7.10 5.72 -0.41
N THR A 143 -8.02 6.43 0.26
CA THR A 143 -8.59 5.99 1.54
C THR A 143 -9.39 4.69 1.38
N ARG A 144 -10.24 4.59 0.34
CA ARG A 144 -10.94 3.34 -0.01
C ARG A 144 -9.99 2.18 -0.30
N ARG A 145 -8.88 2.45 -0.99
CA ARG A 145 -7.82 1.45 -1.26
C ARG A 145 -7.14 1.02 0.04
N LEU A 146 -6.83 1.96 0.93
CA LEU A 146 -6.23 1.68 2.23
C LEU A 146 -7.13 0.77 3.06
N VAL A 147 -8.43 1.06 3.15
CA VAL A 147 -9.42 0.21 3.85
C VAL A 147 -9.40 -1.23 3.30
N ARG A 148 -9.41 -1.40 1.98
CA ARG A 148 -9.32 -2.73 1.34
C ARG A 148 -7.99 -3.44 1.65
N CYS A 149 -6.88 -2.70 1.67
CA CYS A 149 -5.57 -3.22 2.04
C CYS A 149 -5.52 -3.66 3.50
N GLN A 150 -6.10 -2.88 4.42
CA GLN A 150 -6.23 -3.21 5.84
C GLN A 150 -7.08 -4.48 6.04
N LYS A 151 -8.27 -4.58 5.44
CA LYS A 151 -9.11 -5.79 5.49
C LYS A 151 -8.38 -7.03 4.96
N ARG A 152 -7.65 -6.89 3.84
CA ARG A 152 -6.84 -7.98 3.29
C ARG A 152 -5.70 -8.37 4.21
N ARG A 153 -5.07 -7.40 4.88
CA ARG A 153 -4.00 -7.65 5.86
C ARG A 153 -4.53 -8.43 7.05
N LEU A 154 -5.67 -8.04 7.61
CA LEU A 154 -6.32 -8.72 8.73
C LEU A 154 -6.71 -10.16 8.38
N ASN A 155 -7.34 -10.36 7.20
CA ASN A 155 -7.64 -11.69 6.69
C ASN A 155 -6.37 -12.55 6.54
N ARG A 156 -5.24 -11.97 6.10
CA ARG A 156 -3.97 -12.68 6.05
C ARG A 156 -3.45 -13.04 7.43
N LEU A 157 -3.55 -12.16 8.42
CA LEU A 157 -3.14 -12.45 9.80
C LEU A 157 -3.92 -13.65 10.35
N GLN A 158 -5.23 -13.69 10.15
CA GLN A 158 -6.04 -14.83 10.57
C GLN A 158 -5.74 -16.11 9.77
N THR A 159 -5.76 -16.05 8.44
CA THR A 159 -5.70 -17.26 7.59
C THR A 159 -4.29 -17.83 7.40
N LEU A 160 -3.25 -17.00 7.48
CA LEU A 160 -1.86 -17.41 7.22
C LEU A 160 -1.03 -17.48 8.50
N PHE A 161 -1.36 -16.68 9.51
CA PHE A 161 -0.59 -16.58 10.74
C PHE A 161 -1.36 -17.11 11.96
N GLY A 162 -2.61 -17.53 11.78
CA GLY A 162 -3.44 -18.18 12.80
C GLY A 162 -4.01 -17.23 13.85
N TRP A 163 -3.94 -15.91 13.65
CA TRP A 163 -4.39 -14.94 14.66
C TRP A 163 -5.87 -15.15 14.98
N ASP A 164 -6.18 -15.31 16.27
CA ASP A 164 -7.57 -15.34 16.73
C ASP A 164 -8.09 -13.90 16.81
N ILE A 165 -8.81 -13.49 15.77
CA ILE A 165 -9.37 -12.15 15.64
C ILE A 165 -10.89 -12.26 15.74
N HIS A 166 -11.46 -11.66 16.78
CA HIS A 166 -12.89 -11.58 16.99
C HIS A 166 -13.46 -10.41 16.19
N TYR A 167 -14.21 -10.71 15.14
CA TYR A 167 -14.86 -9.69 14.33
C TYR A 167 -16.17 -9.23 14.96
N VAL A 168 -16.36 -7.92 14.98
CA VAL A 168 -17.57 -7.27 15.46
C VAL A 168 -18.13 -6.43 14.33
N ASP A 169 -19.34 -6.77 13.88
CA ASP A 169 -19.97 -6.09 12.75
C ASP A 169 -20.55 -4.74 13.18
N SER A 170 -20.13 -3.69 12.49
CA SER A 170 -20.54 -2.30 12.68
C SER A 170 -21.34 -1.75 11.49
N THR A 171 -21.69 -2.59 10.51
CA THR A 171 -22.34 -2.19 9.25
C THR A 171 -23.60 -1.35 9.47
N GLU A 172 -24.51 -1.82 10.31
CA GLU A 172 -25.76 -1.10 10.59
C GLU A 172 -25.50 0.17 11.43
N SER A 173 -24.62 0.10 12.42
CA SER A 173 -24.25 1.26 13.24
C SER A 173 -23.67 2.42 12.40
N ILE A 174 -22.82 2.13 11.42
CA ILE A 174 -22.25 3.12 10.51
C ILE A 174 -23.32 3.66 9.54
N SER A 175 -24.25 2.80 9.11
CA SER A 175 -25.31 3.18 8.18
C SER A 175 -26.36 4.10 8.81
N CYS A 176 -26.79 3.78 10.05
CA CYS A 176 -27.83 4.50 10.76
C CYS A 176 -27.31 5.69 11.61
N LYS A 177 -26.00 5.76 11.88
CA LYS A 177 -25.36 6.82 12.69
C LYS A 177 -26.04 7.03 14.06
N SER A 178 -26.54 5.96 14.68
CA SER A 178 -27.19 5.97 16.01
C SER A 178 -26.25 5.36 17.05
N ASP A 179 -26.11 6.07 18.16
CA ASP A 179 -25.28 5.67 19.31
C ASP A 179 -25.85 4.44 20.02
N GLU A 180 -27.19 4.27 20.01
CA GLU A 180 -27.86 3.11 20.58
C GLU A 180 -27.51 1.84 19.79
N VAL A 181 -27.52 1.91 18.45
CA VAL A 181 -27.17 0.78 17.58
C VAL A 181 -25.69 0.42 17.75
N TRP A 182 -24.79 1.40 17.82
CA TRP A 182 -23.37 1.18 18.11
C TRP A 182 -23.16 0.48 19.45
N THR A 183 -23.85 0.94 20.50
CA THR A 183 -23.75 0.36 21.84
C THR A 183 -24.21 -1.10 21.84
N ALA A 184 -25.34 -1.40 21.19
CA ALA A 184 -25.90 -2.74 21.15
C ALA A 184 -25.09 -3.72 20.29
N GLN A 185 -24.63 -3.28 19.10
CA GLN A 185 -24.03 -4.18 18.10
C GLN A 185 -22.50 -4.21 18.13
N VAL A 186 -21.85 -3.15 18.61
CA VAL A 186 -20.39 -3.08 18.65
C VAL A 186 -19.88 -3.21 20.08
N VAL A 187 -20.33 -2.34 20.98
CA VAL A 187 -19.82 -2.32 22.37
C VAL A 187 -20.22 -3.57 23.13
N GLY A 188 -21.49 -3.99 23.05
CA GLY A 188 -21.99 -5.18 23.74
C GLY A 188 -21.19 -6.46 23.40
N PRO A 189 -21.08 -6.84 22.12
CA PRO A 189 -20.29 -8.00 21.71
C PRO A 189 -18.81 -7.87 22.05
N ALA A 190 -18.19 -6.70 21.85
CA ALA A 190 -16.78 -6.49 22.21
C ALA A 190 -16.54 -6.70 23.72
N VAL A 191 -17.39 -6.13 24.58
CA VAL A 191 -17.30 -6.31 26.04
C VAL A 191 -17.51 -7.77 26.43
N LYS A 192 -18.43 -8.49 25.78
CA LYS A 192 -18.63 -9.92 26.02
C LYS A 192 -17.38 -10.73 25.70
N THR A 193 -16.73 -10.45 24.57
CA THR A 193 -15.46 -11.08 24.17
C THR A 193 -14.35 -10.79 25.18
N ILE A 194 -14.20 -9.53 25.60
CA ILE A 194 -13.19 -9.13 26.59
C ILE A 194 -13.43 -9.85 27.93
N ARG A 195 -14.68 -9.91 28.40
CA ARG A 195 -15.01 -10.60 29.66
C ARG A 195 -14.70 -12.09 29.60
N ALA A 196 -15.01 -12.75 28.47
CA ALA A 196 -14.69 -14.15 28.26
C ALA A 196 -13.17 -14.37 28.31
N PHE A 197 -12.41 -13.55 27.59
CA PHE A 197 -10.94 -13.58 27.59
C PHE A 197 -10.34 -13.43 29.00
N LEU A 198 -10.79 -12.43 29.77
CA LEU A 198 -10.31 -12.21 31.13
C LEU A 198 -10.69 -13.37 32.09
N SER A 199 -11.88 -13.95 31.90
CA SER A 199 -12.35 -15.09 32.72
C SER A 199 -11.64 -16.40 32.38
N GLU A 200 -11.20 -16.57 31.14
CA GLU A 200 -10.39 -17.72 30.71
C GLU A 200 -8.96 -17.64 31.24
N ASP A 201 -8.38 -16.44 31.29
CA ASP A 201 -7.07 -16.18 31.90
C ASP A 201 -7.07 -16.51 33.40
N GLU A 202 -8.14 -16.14 34.12
CA GLU A 202 -8.33 -16.50 35.53
C GLU A 202 -8.43 -18.03 35.75
N ARG A 203 -8.93 -18.79 34.78
CA ARG A 203 -9.03 -20.27 34.86
C ARG A 203 -7.71 -20.98 34.58
N LEU A 204 -6.79 -20.34 33.87
CA LEU A 204 -5.47 -20.89 33.55
C LEU A 204 -4.43 -20.68 34.67
N MET A 205 -4.80 -19.97 35.74
CA MET A 205 -4.01 -19.82 36.96
C MET A 205 -4.81 -20.40 38.14
N PRO A 206 -4.69 -21.71 38.49
CA PRO A 206 -3.42 -22.36 38.87
C PRO A 206 -3.27 -23.81 38.35
N ASN A 207 -2.23 -24.07 37.55
CA ASN A 207 -1.40 -25.30 37.53
C ASN A 207 -0.58 -25.32 36.22
N LEU A 208 0.56 -24.61 36.21
CA LEU A 208 1.52 -24.67 35.11
C LEU A 208 2.40 -25.94 35.21
N ALA A 209 1.75 -27.10 35.21
CA ALA A 209 2.43 -28.39 35.12
C ALA A 209 1.63 -29.32 34.20
N GLY A 210 1.84 -29.12 32.90
CA GLY A 210 1.49 -30.10 31.87
C GLY A 210 0.07 -30.00 31.34
N MET A 211 -0.07 -29.43 30.14
CA MET A 211 -0.65 -30.15 29.01
C MET A 211 -0.46 -29.32 27.75
N ILE A 212 0.58 -29.68 27.01
CA ILE A 212 0.73 -29.37 25.59
C ILE A 212 -0.32 -30.19 24.84
N GLY A 213 -1.07 -29.53 23.97
CA GLY A 213 -1.54 -30.16 22.73
C GLY A 213 -3.04 -30.36 22.60
N THR A 214 -3.68 -29.43 21.87
CA THR A 214 -4.58 -29.88 20.81
C THR A 214 -4.31 -29.00 19.59
N SER A 215 -3.34 -29.46 18.80
CA SER A 215 -3.01 -28.96 17.47
C SER A 215 -4.26 -29.01 16.59
N VAL A 216 -4.93 -27.87 16.43
CA VAL A 216 -5.80 -27.67 15.27
C VAL A 216 -4.89 -27.70 14.05
N ASN A 217 -5.19 -28.60 13.11
CA ASN A 217 -4.46 -28.81 11.86
C ASN A 217 -4.38 -27.52 11.03
N SER A 218 -3.44 -26.66 11.39
CA SER A 218 -3.02 -25.53 10.58
C SER A 218 -2.19 -26.12 9.46
N THR A 219 -2.70 -26.07 8.23
CA THR A 219 -1.92 -26.40 7.04
C THR A 219 -0.66 -25.55 7.12
N GLU A 220 0.48 -26.18 7.41
CA GLU A 220 1.75 -25.50 7.58
C GLU A 220 2.14 -24.88 6.23
N ARG A 221 1.64 -23.66 5.99
CA ARG A 221 2.00 -22.91 4.80
C ARG A 221 3.39 -22.39 5.04
N ASP A 222 4.35 -22.95 4.32
CA ASP A 222 5.68 -22.40 4.21
C ASP A 222 5.59 -21.07 3.45
N LEU A 223 5.42 -19.99 4.21
CA LEU A 223 5.30 -18.61 3.75
C LEU A 223 6.66 -17.93 3.60
N TRP A 224 7.73 -18.57 4.05
CA TRP A 224 9.04 -17.95 4.22
C TRP A 224 10.09 -18.50 3.28
N THR A 225 9.86 -19.66 2.65
CA THR A 225 10.73 -20.10 1.55
C THR A 225 10.75 -19.07 0.44
N GLN A 226 11.95 -18.54 0.19
CA GLN A 226 12.20 -17.52 -0.80
C GLN A 226 12.35 -18.18 -2.18
N TYR A 227 11.49 -17.78 -3.13
CA TYR A 227 11.61 -18.16 -4.54
C TYR A 227 12.04 -16.94 -5.36
N VAL A 228 12.94 -17.13 -6.32
CA VAL A 228 13.44 -16.05 -7.19
C VAL A 228 13.11 -16.38 -8.64
N CYS A 229 12.34 -15.50 -9.30
CA CYS A 229 12.03 -15.64 -10.72
C CYS A 229 13.03 -14.86 -11.58
N LYS A 230 14.04 -15.55 -12.13
CA LYS A 230 15.01 -14.98 -13.07
C LYS A 230 14.35 -14.37 -14.32
N ALA A 231 13.33 -15.04 -14.86
CA ALA A 231 12.59 -14.56 -16.04
C ALA A 231 11.80 -13.25 -15.79
N CYS A 232 11.69 -12.82 -14.53
CA CYS A 232 10.98 -11.61 -14.17
C CYS A 232 11.88 -10.50 -13.59
N GLY A 233 13.20 -10.57 -13.84
CA GLY A 233 14.16 -9.61 -13.29
C GLY A 233 14.40 -9.87 -11.81
N ASP A 234 14.73 -11.13 -11.50
CA ASP A 234 15.02 -11.61 -10.13
C ASP A 234 13.95 -11.25 -9.10
N LYS A 235 12.68 -11.33 -9.52
CA LYS A 235 11.55 -11.07 -8.64
C LYS A 235 11.55 -12.08 -7.50
N VAL A 236 11.73 -11.58 -6.27
CA VAL A 236 11.66 -12.36 -5.04
C VAL A 236 10.20 -12.54 -4.62
N LEU A 237 9.81 -13.78 -4.31
CA LEU A 237 8.49 -14.20 -3.86
C LEU A 237 8.65 -15.00 -2.57
N ARG A 238 7.75 -14.83 -1.61
CA ARG A 238 7.86 -15.48 -0.29
C ARG A 238 6.75 -16.50 -0.13
N GLY A 239 7.15 -17.77 -0.02
CA GLY A 239 6.28 -18.92 0.12
C GLY A 239 5.85 -19.57 -1.19
N ALA A 240 5.56 -20.87 -1.11
CA ALA A 240 5.23 -21.70 -2.28
C ALA A 240 3.96 -21.23 -3.01
N TYR A 241 2.99 -20.69 -2.27
CA TYR A 241 1.75 -20.17 -2.84
C TYR A 241 1.96 -18.93 -3.71
N GLU A 242 2.75 -17.95 -3.25
CA GLU A 242 3.06 -16.75 -4.03
C GLU A 242 3.87 -17.11 -5.28
N TRP A 243 4.78 -18.08 -5.16
CA TRP A 243 5.53 -18.62 -6.28
C TRP A 243 4.63 -19.26 -7.34
N GLU A 244 3.69 -20.10 -6.91
CA GLU A 244 2.78 -20.80 -7.82
C GLU A 244 1.84 -19.81 -8.54
N GLN A 245 1.24 -18.88 -7.80
CA GLN A 245 0.40 -17.82 -8.38
C GLN A 245 1.18 -16.92 -9.34
N HIS A 246 2.44 -16.61 -9.02
CA HIS A 246 3.31 -15.84 -9.90
C HIS A 246 3.53 -16.53 -11.25
N LYS A 247 3.86 -17.84 -11.24
CA LYS A 247 4.07 -18.64 -12.46
C LYS A 247 2.83 -18.66 -13.35
N GLN A 248 1.65 -18.75 -12.74
CA GLN A 248 0.36 -18.77 -13.45
C GLN A 248 -0.07 -17.38 -13.97
N GLY A 249 0.52 -16.31 -13.42
CA GLY A 249 0.24 -14.92 -13.79
C GLY A 249 0.51 -14.59 -15.26
N ARG A 250 -0.37 -13.81 -15.89
CA ARG A 250 -0.27 -13.40 -17.31
C ARG A 250 1.08 -12.76 -17.64
N ARG A 251 1.58 -11.89 -16.74
CA ARG A 251 2.87 -11.19 -16.92
C ARG A 251 4.06 -12.15 -16.97
N HIS A 252 4.09 -13.16 -16.08
CA HIS A 252 5.13 -14.18 -16.06
C HIS A 252 5.08 -15.04 -17.32
N ARG A 253 3.89 -15.54 -17.69
CA ARG A 253 3.69 -16.34 -18.91
C ARG A 253 4.14 -15.61 -20.18
N LYS A 254 3.81 -14.32 -20.30
CA LYS A 254 4.24 -13.49 -21.45
C LYS A 254 5.77 -13.34 -21.51
N ARG A 255 6.43 -13.13 -20.36
CA ARG A 255 7.90 -13.04 -20.29
C ARG A 255 8.58 -14.36 -20.66
N ILE A 256 8.09 -15.49 -20.14
CA ILE A 256 8.62 -16.83 -20.49
C ILE A 256 8.42 -17.14 -21.97
N TYR A 257 7.25 -16.81 -22.54
CA TYR A 257 6.99 -16.97 -23.97
C TYR A 257 7.98 -16.16 -24.82
N ASN A 258 8.18 -14.87 -24.49
CA ASN A 258 9.13 -14.01 -25.19
C ASN A 258 10.57 -14.51 -25.07
N LEU A 259 10.98 -14.98 -23.89
CA LEU A 259 12.31 -15.53 -23.66
C LEU A 259 12.55 -16.78 -24.52
N ARG A 260 11.59 -17.71 -24.55
CA ARG A 260 11.64 -18.92 -25.41
C ARG A 260 11.65 -18.57 -26.90
N LYS A 261 10.87 -17.56 -27.31
CA LYS A 261 10.86 -17.07 -28.70
C LYS A 261 12.22 -16.51 -29.07
N SER A 262 12.79 -15.63 -28.24
CA SER A 262 14.12 -15.05 -28.48
C SER A 262 15.22 -16.11 -28.56
N GLN A 263 15.20 -17.10 -27.68
CA GLN A 263 16.17 -18.21 -27.72
C GLN A 263 16.08 -19.01 -29.03
N ARG A 264 14.87 -19.27 -29.54
CA ARG A 264 14.69 -19.96 -30.84
C ARG A 264 15.22 -19.17 -32.02
N PHE A 265 15.07 -17.84 -32.02
CA PHE A 265 15.64 -16.97 -33.07
C PHE A 265 17.18 -16.91 -33.00
N SER A 266 17.77 -16.88 -31.80
CA SER A 266 19.22 -16.94 -31.63
C SER A 266 19.83 -18.27 -32.07
N SER A 267 19.15 -19.41 -31.82
CA SER A 267 19.60 -20.73 -32.28
C SER A 267 19.48 -20.92 -33.80
N ALA A 268 18.45 -20.33 -34.43
CA ALA A 268 18.29 -20.36 -35.89
C ALA A 268 19.33 -19.48 -36.61
N GLY A 269 19.75 -18.35 -36.02
CA GLY A 269 20.80 -17.48 -36.57
C GLY A 269 22.19 -18.12 -36.57
N GLN A 270 22.49 -19.01 -35.60
CA GLN A 270 23.78 -19.70 -35.54
C GLN A 270 23.93 -20.82 -36.57
N GLN A 271 22.84 -21.44 -37.02
CA GLN A 271 22.89 -22.48 -38.06
C GLN A 271 23.13 -21.90 -39.47
N HIS A 272 22.72 -20.65 -39.73
CA HIS A 272 22.96 -20.01 -41.03
C HIS A 272 24.40 -19.47 -41.19
N GLN A 273 25.13 -19.28 -40.08
CA GLN A 273 26.51 -18.78 -40.13
C GLN A 273 27.56 -19.89 -40.31
N GLN A 274 27.21 -21.15 -40.01
CA GLN A 274 28.09 -22.31 -40.26
C GLN A 274 28.01 -22.87 -41.68
N GLN A 275 26.95 -22.60 -42.45
CA GLN A 275 26.82 -23.04 -43.85
C GLN A 275 27.50 -22.10 -44.86
N ASN A 276 27.80 -20.85 -44.49
CA ASN A 276 28.50 -19.89 -45.36
C ASN A 276 30.03 -19.88 -45.19
N THR A 277 30.59 -20.64 -44.25
CA THR A 277 32.05 -20.77 -44.05
C THR A 277 32.67 -21.99 -44.73
N SER A 278 31.87 -22.87 -45.34
CA SER A 278 32.36 -24.09 -46.03
C SER A 278 32.50 -23.95 -47.56
N VAL A 279 32.25 -22.76 -48.13
CA VAL A 279 32.39 -22.50 -49.59
C VAL A 279 33.56 -21.56 -49.92
N ALA A 280 34.28 -21.03 -48.92
CA ALA A 280 35.36 -20.06 -49.11
C ALA A 280 36.79 -20.59 -48.79
N THR A 281 36.97 -21.89 -48.60
CA THR A 281 38.27 -22.53 -48.28
C THR A 281 38.66 -23.63 -49.27
N GLU A 282 38.45 -23.40 -50.57
CA GLU A 282 39.04 -24.21 -51.65
C GLU A 282 39.79 -23.38 -52.71
N GLN A 283 40.11 -22.12 -52.43
CA GLN A 283 40.99 -21.31 -53.28
C GLN A 283 42.01 -20.49 -52.45
N SER A 284 42.98 -21.19 -51.88
CA SER A 284 44.37 -20.71 -51.69
C SER A 284 45.20 -21.76 -50.95
N SER A 285 45.40 -22.90 -51.60
CA SER A 285 46.68 -23.59 -51.48
C SER A 285 47.63 -22.90 -52.47
N MET A 286 48.50 -22.00 -52.04
CA MET A 286 49.82 -21.79 -52.64
C MET A 286 50.69 -20.92 -51.72
N SER A 287 51.85 -21.47 -51.39
CA SER A 287 53.14 -20.77 -51.18
C SER A 287 53.57 -20.37 -49.76
N CYS A 288 54.48 -21.22 -49.27
CA CYS A 288 55.80 -20.92 -48.71
C CYS A 288 55.96 -20.50 -47.25
N GLN A 289 56.45 -21.49 -46.49
CA GLN A 289 57.48 -21.39 -45.44
C GLN A 289 58.67 -20.49 -45.85
N VAL A 290 59.25 -19.75 -44.89
CA VAL A 290 60.57 -20.00 -44.23
C VAL A 290 61.01 -18.74 -43.47
N GLN A 291 61.55 -18.97 -42.26
CA GLN A 291 62.50 -18.20 -41.40
C GLN A 291 63.13 -16.94 -42.04
N ILE A 292 63.32 -15.77 -41.40
CA ILE A 292 63.65 -15.35 -40.02
C ILE A 292 62.90 -14.06 -39.72
#